data_AF-A0A7C7CXQ5-F1
#
_entry.id   AF-A0A7C7CXQ5-F1
#
_cell.length_a   1.000
_cell.length_b   1.000
_cell.length_c   1.000
_cell.angle_alpha   90.00
_cell.angle_beta   90.00
_cell.angle_gamma   90.00
#
_symmetry.space_group_name_H-M   'P 1'
#
loop_
_entity.id
_entity.type
_entity.pdbx_description
1 polymer ?
#
loop_
_entity_poly.entity_id
_entity_poly.type
_entity_poly.pdbx_seq_one_letter_code
_entity_poly.pdbx_strand_id
1 'polypeptide(L)' 'MAEVKVGKNEDIDQALRRFKTKCRRAGVFTESRKHEHYEKPSVKKKKKREEARRRGRSF' A
#
# COMPACT_ATOMS: atom_id res chain seq x y z
N MET A 1 -1.99 -6.67 7.98
CA MET A 1 -1.78 -7.80 7.07
C MET A 1 -3.00 -7.97 6.18
N ALA A 2 -2.82 -8.33 4.91
CA ALA A 2 -3.94 -8.58 4.00
C ALA A 2 -4.22 -10.09 3.97
N GLU A 3 -5.41 -10.51 4.39
CA GLU A 3 -5.86 -11.91 4.30
C GLU A 3 -6.95 -12.02 3.21
N VAL A 4 -6.86 -13.06 2.37
CA VAL A 4 -7.88 -13.42 1.38
C VAL A 4 -8.18 -14.90 1.56
N LYS A 5 -9.40 -15.22 1.98
CA LYS A 5 -9.91 -16.59 2.02
C LYS A 5 -10.47 -16.94 0.64
N VAL A 6 -9.96 -18.01 0.04
CA VAL A 6 -10.37 -18.47 -1.29
C VAL A 6 -11.62 -19.34 -1.16
N GLY A 7 -12.67 -19.04 -1.93
CA GLY A 7 -13.89 -19.86 -1.98
C GLY A 7 -13.69 -21.18 -2.74
N LYS A 8 -14.53 -22.18 -2.48
CA LYS A 8 -14.45 -23.53 -3.10
C LYS A 8 -14.56 -23.55 -4.64
N ASN A 9 -15.06 -22.47 -5.26
CA ASN A 9 -15.22 -22.32 -6.72
C ASN A 9 -14.51 -21.06 -7.25
N GLU A 10 -13.45 -20.59 -6.60
CA GLU A 10 -12.63 -19.49 -7.11
C GLU A 10 -11.44 -20.01 -7.90
N ASP A 11 -11.22 -19.42 -9.07
CA ASP A 11 -9.98 -19.61 -9.80
C ASP A 11 -8.82 -18.91 -9.08
N ILE A 12 -7.67 -19.58 -9.01
CA ILE A 12 -6.50 -19.12 -8.25
C ILE A 12 -6.04 -17.74 -8.72
N ASP A 13 -6.12 -17.44 -10.01
CA ASP A 13 -5.73 -16.14 -10.56
C ASP A 13 -6.63 -15.00 -10.04
N GLN A 14 -7.93 -15.28 -9.85
CA GLN A 14 -8.85 -14.28 -9.30
C GLN A 14 -8.53 -13.98 -7.82
N ALA A 15 -8.22 -15.03 -7.04
CA ALA A 15 -7.81 -14.87 -5.64
C ALA A 15 -6.51 -14.04 -5.53
N LEU A 16 -5.51 -14.32 -6.37
CA LEU A 16 -4.25 -13.58 -6.42
C LEU A 16 -4.46 -12.11 -6.81
N ARG A 17 -5.36 -11.82 -7.76
CA ARG A 17 -5.68 -10.45 -8.16
C ARG A 17 -6.34 -9.66 -7.03
N ARG A 18 -7.25 -10.28 -6.27
CA ARG A 18 -7.88 -9.70 -5.07
C ARG A 18 -6.85 -9.44 -3.98
N PHE A 19 -5.95 -10.39 -3.74
CA PHE A 19 -4.86 -10.27 -2.77
C PHE A 19 -3.92 -9.12 -3.13
N LYS A 20 -3.45 -9.02 -4.38
CA LYS A 20 -2.60 -7.91 -4.85
C LYS A 20 -3.27 -6.56 -4.67
N THR A 21 -4.59 -6.48 -4.91
CA THR A 21 -5.37 -5.26 -4.70
C THR A 21 -5.49 -4.91 -3.21
N LYS A 22 -5.74 -5.90 -2.33
CA LYS A 22 -5.75 -5.68 -0.87
C LYS A 22 -4.38 -5.23 -0.37
N CYS A 23 -3.28 -5.84 -0.80
CA CYS A 23 -1.91 -5.43 -0.45
C CYS A 23 -1.59 -4.00 -0.91
N ARG A 24 -2.06 -3.61 -2.11
CA ARG A 24 -1.91 -2.23 -2.60
C ARG A 24 -2.71 -1.23 -1.75
N ARG A 25 -3.96 -1.55 -1.40
CA ARG A 25 -4.80 -0.70 -0.53
C ARG A 25 -4.25 -0.58 0.89
N ALA A 26 -3.72 -1.67 1.42
CA ALA A 26 -3.10 -1.70 2.75
C ALA A 26 -1.75 -0.96 2.80
N GLY A 27 -1.18 -0.55 1.65
CA GLY A 27 0.07 0.20 1.64
C GLY A 27 1.32 -0.62 1.98
N VAL A 28 1.22 -1.96 2.00
CA VAL A 28 2.33 -2.84 2.42
C VAL A 28 3.60 -2.58 1.61
N PHE A 29 3.47 -2.40 0.29
CA PHE A 29 4.61 -2.09 -0.57
C PHE A 29 5.17 -0.68 -0.36
N THR A 30 4.33 0.30 -0.02
CA THR A 30 4.79 1.68 0.22
C THR A 30 5.44 1.79 1.59
N GLU A 31 4.98 1.04 2.58
CA GLU A 31 5.63 0.92 3.88
C GLU A 31 6.96 0.21 3.77
N SER A 32 7.05 -0.91 3.05
CA SER A 32 8.33 -1.61 2.83
C SER A 32 9.38 -0.64 2.28
N ARG A 33 9.04 0.12 1.23
CA ARG A 33 9.94 1.12 0.61
C ARG A 33 10.33 2.28 1.53
N LYS A 34 9.47 2.65 2.46
CA LYS A 34 9.74 3.71 3.45
C LYS A 34 10.69 3.24 4.57
N HIS A 35 10.85 1.93 4.75
CA HIS A 35 11.68 1.33 5.80
C HIS A 35 12.97 0.69 5.27
N GLU A 36 13.19 0.61 3.96
CA GLU A 36 14.43 0.07 3.37
C GLU A 36 15.68 0.84 3.83
N HIS A 37 15.57 2.15 4.02
CA HIS A 37 16.67 3.01 4.46
C HIS A 37 16.22 3.98 5.54
N TYR A 38 17.14 4.36 6.43
CA TYR A 38 16.85 5.38 7.43
C TYR A 38 16.61 6.74 6.76
N GLU A 39 15.41 7.27 6.97
CA GLU A 39 15.09 8.65 6.62
C GLU A 39 15.11 9.53 7.88
N LYS A 40 15.88 10.63 7.82
CA LYS A 40 15.88 11.64 8.88
C LYS A 40 14.44 12.12 9.15
N PRO A 41 14.03 12.34 10.41
CA PRO A 41 12.65 12.70 10.76
C PRO A 41 12.12 13.94 10.02
N SER A 42 12.99 14.89 9.67
CA SER A 42 12.62 16.06 8.86
C SER A 42 12.16 15.69 7.44
N VAL A 43 12.88 14.76 6.78
CA VAL A 43 12.55 14.27 5.44
C VAL A 43 11.24 13.48 5.46
N LYS A 44 11.04 12.62 6.48
CA LYS A 44 9.79 11.89 6.70
C LYS A 44 8.59 12.84 6.86
N LYS A 45 8.75 13.93 7.63
CA LYS A 45 7.72 14.98 7.78
C LYS A 45 7.44 15.71 6.47
N LYS A 46 8.47 16.02 5.68
CA LYS A 46 8.31 16.66 4.35
C LYS A 46 7.55 15.76 3.38
N LYS A 47 7.97 14.51 3.22
CA LYS A 47 7.30 13.52 2.35
C LYS A 47 5.83 13.30 2.74
N LYS A 48 5.52 13.22 4.03
CA LYS A 48 4.13 13.09 4.52
C LYS A 48 3.25 14.27 4.12
N ARG A 49 3.77 15.50 4.21
CA ARG A 49 3.04 16.73 3.80
C ARG A 49 2.83 16.78 2.29
N GLU A 50 3.84 16.39 1.51
CA GLU A 50 3.74 16.32 0.04
C GLU A 50 2.72 15.26 -0.41
N GLU A 51 2.73 14.08 0.21
CA GLU A 51 1.76 13.01 -0.08
C GLU A 51 0.31 13.47 0.22
N ALA A 52 0.09 14.17 1.33
CA ALA A 52 -1.21 14.75 1.67
C ALA A 52 -1.67 15.82 0.66
N ARG A 53 -0.77 16.73 0.26
CA ARG A 53 -1.06 17.74 -0.77
C ARG A 53 -1.40 17.11 -2.11
N ARG A 54 -0.70 16.04 -2.50
CA ARG A 54 -0.97 15.33 -3.77
C ARG A 54 -2.35 14.68 -3.78
N ARG A 55 -2.79 14.11 -2.64
CA ARG A 55 -4.14 13.54 -2.48
C ARG A 55 -5.24 14.61 -2.49
N GLY A 56 -4.99 15.78 -1.90
CA GLY A 56 -5.96 16.89 -1.90
C GLY A 56 -6.13 17.62 -3.23
N ARG A 57 -5.21 17.39 -4.19
CA ARG A 57 -5.27 17.97 -5.55
C ARG A 57 -6.08 17.14 -6.55
N SER A 58 -6.49 15.93 -6.20
CA SER A 58 -7.43 15.16 -7.03
C SER A 58 -8.86 15.52 -6.62
N PHE A 59 -9.30 16.70 -7.02
CA PHE A 59 -10.70 17.10 -7.08
C PHE A 59 -10.89 17.89 -8.38
#